data_AF-A0A822ANV0-F1
#
_entry.id   AF-A0A822ANV0-F1
#
_cell.length_a   1.000
_cell.length_b   1.000
_cell.length_c   1.000
_cell.angle_alpha   90.00
_cell.angle_beta   90.00
_cell.angle_gamma   90.00
#
_symmetry.space_group_name_H-M   'P 1'
#
loop_
_entity.id
_entity.type
_entity.pdbx_description
1 polymer ?
#
loop_
_entity_poly.entity_id
_entity_poly.type
_entity_poly.pdbx_seq_one_letter_code
_entity_poly.pdbx_strand_id
1 'polypeptide(L)'
;YLPKFKMEATFVLNDVLIQLGMKNAFSASKADFTGIVSEQDDRNGLYISKVIHKAFIDVNELGSEAAAATAVLMTRSCAFMMEEEQPIEFKADRPFLFFIRESRENIVLFNGKFVSPPTAS
;
A
#
# COMPACT_ATOMS: atom_id res chain seq x y z
N TYR A 1 9.39 -18.07 -1.07
CA TYR A 1 9.74 -17.48 0.24
C TYR A 1 9.39 -15.99 0.25
N LEU A 2 8.63 -15.55 1.26
CA LEU A 2 8.28 -14.16 1.54
C LEU A 2 8.61 -13.88 3.02
N PRO A 3 9.36 -12.82 3.36
CA PRO A 3 9.67 -12.53 4.75
C PRO A 3 8.43 -12.03 5.50
N LYS A 4 8.33 -12.38 6.78
CA LYS A 4 7.44 -11.67 7.71
C LYS A 4 8.06 -10.31 8.00
N PHE A 5 7.25 -9.26 8.05
CA PHE A 5 7.75 -7.94 8.41
C PHE A 5 6.68 -7.07 9.02
N LYS A 6 7.15 -6.11 9.82
CA LYS A 6 6.33 -5.01 10.33
C LYS A 6 6.97 -3.70 9.90
N MET A 7 6.14 -2.76 9.49
CA MET A 7 6.57 -1.42 9.07
C MET A 7 5.60 -0.39 9.60
N GLU A 8 6.14 0.69 10.14
CA GLU A 8 5.39 1.87 10.54
C GLU A 8 6.04 3.10 9.93
N ALA A 9 5.26 4.00 9.39
CA ALA A 9 5.75 5.25 8.84
C ALA A 9 4.79 6.39 9.14
N THR A 10 5.34 7.55 9.46
CA THR A 10 4.59 8.80 9.62
C THR A 10 5.20 9.86 8.72
N PHE A 11 4.37 10.52 7.92
CA PHE A 11 4.79 11.53 6.96
C PHE A 11 4.07 12.84 7.24
N VAL A 12 4.80 13.95 7.12
CA VAL A 12 4.22 15.28 6.97
C VAL A 12 4.19 15.57 5.46
N LEU A 13 3.01 15.67 4.88
CA LEU A 13 2.82 15.68 3.42
C LEU A 13 2.76 17.09 2.82
N ASN A 14 2.88 18.15 3.63
CA ASN A 14 2.79 19.53 3.19
C ASN A 14 3.65 19.81 1.95
N ASP A 15 4.96 19.59 2.04
CA ASP A 15 5.89 19.93 0.96
C ASP A 15 5.63 19.10 -0.29
N VAL A 16 5.33 17.81 -0.11
CA VAL A 16 5.01 16.89 -1.22
C VAL A 16 3.76 17.36 -1.96
N LEU A 17 2.67 17.66 -1.24
CA LEU A 17 1.42 18.11 -1.84
C LEU A 17 1.56 19.49 -2.51
N ILE A 18 2.32 20.40 -1.91
CA ILE A 18 2.65 21.71 -2.49
C ILE A 18 3.45 21.54 -3.80
N GLN A 19 4.45 20.66 -3.82
CA GLN A 19 5.24 20.35 -5.01
C GLN A 19 4.41 19.69 -6.11
N LEU A 20 3.44 18.84 -5.74
CA LEU A 20 2.48 18.23 -6.66
C LEU A 20 1.40 19.21 -7.17
N GLY A 21 1.40 20.46 -6.71
CA GLY A 21 0.55 21.53 -7.25
C GLY A 21 -0.56 22.02 -6.31
N MET A 22 -0.75 21.40 -5.15
CA MET A 22 -1.76 21.81 -4.16
C MET A 22 -1.27 23.02 -3.33
N LYS A 23 -0.90 24.13 -3.97
CA LYS A 23 -0.27 25.27 -3.29
C LYS A 23 -1.25 26.14 -2.51
N ASN A 24 -2.41 26.46 -3.12
CA ASN A 24 -3.36 27.41 -2.56
C ASN A 24 -3.95 26.91 -1.24
N ALA A 25 -4.21 25.61 -1.13
CA ALA A 25 -4.79 25.00 0.08
C ALA A 25 -3.96 25.25 1.35
N PHE A 26 -2.65 25.45 1.23
CA PHE A 26 -1.75 25.71 2.37
C PHE A 26 -1.43 27.21 2.57
N SER A 27 -2.07 28.10 1.81
CA SER A 27 -1.82 29.54 1.86
C SER A 27 -2.98 30.26 2.53
N ALA A 28 -2.71 30.92 3.66
CA ALA A 28 -3.72 31.69 4.39
C ALA A 28 -4.38 32.81 3.55
N SER A 29 -3.72 33.30 2.50
CA SER A 29 -4.26 34.35 1.62
C SER A 29 -4.86 33.86 0.31
N LYS A 30 -4.73 32.56 -0.01
CA LYS A 30 -5.20 31.98 -1.30
C LYS A 30 -6.06 30.74 -1.15
N ALA A 31 -6.12 30.14 0.03
CA ALA A 31 -6.98 29.01 0.30
C ALA A 31 -8.44 29.44 0.17
N ASP A 32 -9.24 28.61 -0.49
CA ASP A 32 -10.68 28.77 -0.58
C ASP A 32 -11.31 27.48 -0.09
N PHE A 33 -11.82 27.53 1.14
CA PHE A 33 -12.57 26.47 1.79
C PHE A 33 -14.00 26.92 2.13
N THR A 34 -14.57 27.82 1.33
CA THR A 34 -15.94 28.34 1.53
C THR A 34 -17.03 27.26 1.49
N GLY A 35 -16.75 26.13 0.83
CA GLY A 35 -17.60 24.94 0.86
C GLY A 35 -17.61 24.18 2.20
N ILE A 36 -16.72 24.52 3.14
CA ILE A 36 -16.64 23.94 4.49
C ILE A 36 -17.13 24.95 5.53
N VAL A 37 -16.63 26.18 5.47
CA VAL A 37 -16.99 27.27 6.39
C VAL A 37 -17.33 28.51 5.57
N SER A 38 -18.47 29.14 5.85
CA SER A 38 -18.88 30.35 5.14
C SER A 38 -17.91 31.51 5.39
N GLU A 39 -17.75 32.43 4.44
CA GLU A 39 -16.90 33.62 4.60
C GLU A 39 -17.34 34.49 5.80
N GLN A 40 -18.61 34.43 6.18
CA GLN A 40 -19.17 35.19 7.30
C GLN A 40 -18.70 34.62 8.65
N ASP A 41 -18.45 33.32 8.71
CA ASP A 41 -17.98 32.60 9.90
C ASP A 41 -16.44 32.51 9.96
N ASP A 42 -15.78 32.59 8.81
CA ASP A 42 -14.32 32.47 8.69
C ASP A 42 -13.59 33.83 8.76
N ARG A 43 -13.45 34.36 9.98
CA ARG A 43 -12.85 35.68 10.21
C ARG A 43 -11.34 35.77 9.95
N ASN A 44 -10.65 34.62 9.90
CA ASN A 44 -9.19 34.56 9.85
C ASN A 44 -8.64 33.83 8.62
N GLY A 45 -9.51 33.32 7.75
CA GLY A 45 -9.14 32.50 6.60
C GLY A 45 -8.78 31.08 7.01
N LEU A 46 -9.59 30.12 6.59
CA LEU A 46 -9.37 28.70 6.76
C LEU A 46 -8.35 28.26 5.71
N TYR A 47 -7.30 27.57 6.16
CA TYR A 47 -6.31 26.95 5.29
C TYR A 47 -5.73 25.70 5.95
N ILE A 48 -5.11 24.84 5.14
CA ILE A 48 -4.41 23.66 5.64
C ILE A 48 -3.08 24.07 6.23
N SER A 49 -2.95 23.95 7.55
CA SER A 49 -1.67 24.16 8.23
C SER A 49 -0.75 22.94 8.11
N LYS A 50 -1.29 21.73 8.25
CA LYS A 50 -0.51 20.48 8.23
C LYS A 50 -1.32 19.27 7.78
N VAL A 51 -0.70 18.40 6.98
CA VAL A 51 -1.23 17.07 6.63
C VAL A 51 -0.29 16.02 7.19
N ILE A 52 -0.79 15.19 8.10
CA ILE A 52 -0.03 14.09 8.72
C ILE A 52 -0.65 12.77 8.28
N HIS A 53 0.15 11.89 7.69
CA HIS A 53 -0.26 10.54 7.30
C HIS A 53 0.56 9.51 8.06
N LYS A 54 -0.09 8.63 8.81
CA LYS A 54 0.54 7.54 9.55
C LYS A 54 -0.02 6.20 9.07
N ALA A 55 0.87 5.26 8.74
CA ALA A 55 0.51 3.95 8.25
C ALA A 55 1.32 2.86 8.97
N PHE A 56 0.69 1.71 9.17
CA PHE A 56 1.28 0.53 9.80
C PHE A 56 0.90 -0.73 9.00
N ILE A 57 1.87 -1.64 8.83
CA ILE A 57 1.71 -2.91 8.12
C ILE A 57 2.36 -4.02 8.94
N ASP A 58 1.67 -5.16 9.06
CA ASP A 58 2.16 -6.40 9.67
C ASP A 58 1.83 -7.56 8.73
N VAL A 59 2.86 -8.10 8.07
CA VAL A 59 2.73 -9.26 7.18
C VAL A 59 3.19 -10.51 7.92
N ASN A 60 2.26 -11.43 8.12
CA ASN A 60 2.45 -12.75 8.72
C ASN A 60 1.61 -13.81 7.97
N GLU A 61 1.86 -15.09 8.26
CA GLU A 61 1.27 -16.22 7.55
C GLU A 61 -0.21 -16.48 7.88
N LEU A 62 -0.76 -15.80 8.88
CA LEU A 62 -2.13 -16.05 9.33
C LEU A 62 -3.20 -15.39 8.44
N GLY A 63 -2.78 -14.65 7.40
CA GLY A 63 -3.67 -13.80 6.60
C GLY A 63 -4.61 -14.51 5.60
N SER A 64 -4.25 -15.65 5.01
CA SER A 64 -5.16 -16.41 4.10
C SER A 64 -4.61 -17.75 3.53
N GLU A 65 -3.60 -18.37 4.12
CA GLU A 65 -2.81 -19.42 3.43
C GLU A 65 -2.95 -20.80 4.08
N ALA A 66 -4.16 -21.37 4.06
CA ALA A 66 -4.38 -22.79 4.40
C ALA A 66 -5.60 -23.44 3.73
N ALA A 67 -6.21 -22.82 2.72
CA ALA A 67 -7.41 -23.36 2.08
C ALA A 67 -7.18 -23.58 0.57
N ALA A 68 -7.03 -24.85 0.19
CA ALA A 68 -7.11 -25.44 -1.16
C ALA A 68 -5.79 -25.97 -1.76
N ALA A 69 -5.27 -27.05 -1.17
CA ALA A 69 -4.43 -28.00 -1.89
C ALA A 69 -5.06 -29.40 -1.83
N THR A 70 -6.20 -29.60 -2.50
CA THR A 70 -6.71 -30.95 -2.81
C THR A 70 -7.20 -30.98 -4.25
N ALA A 71 -6.32 -31.31 -5.19
CA ALA A 71 -6.70 -31.77 -6.52
C ALA A 71 -6.49 -33.29 -6.56
N VAL A 72 -7.58 -34.06 -6.58
CA VAL A 72 -7.51 -35.50 -6.87
C VAL A 72 -7.49 -35.65 -8.39
N LEU A 73 -6.30 -35.85 -8.97
CA LEU A 73 -6.14 -36.20 -10.37
C LEU A 73 -6.31 -37.72 -10.52
N MET A 74 -7.44 -38.18 -11.05
CA MET A 74 -7.57 -39.55 -11.54
C MET A 74 -7.11 -39.61 -12.99
N THR A 75 -5.93 -40.20 -13.26
CA THR A 75 -5.51 -40.56 -14.62
C THR A 75 -5.57 -42.09 -14.77
N ARG A 76 -6.31 -42.56 -15.79
CA ARG A 76 -6.27 -43.96 -16.22
C ARG A 76 -4.89 -44.24 -16.83
N SER A 77 -4.32 -45.38 -16.45
CA SER A 77 -3.04 -45.88 -16.95
C SER A 77 -3.01 -45.95 -18.47
N CYS A 78 -2.20 -45.11 -19.09
CA CYS A 78 -1.41 -45.39 -20.30
C CYS A 78 -0.36 -44.29 -20.38
N ALA A 79 0.89 -44.68 -20.63
CA ALA A 79 2.08 -43.83 -20.55
C ALA A 79 1.92 -42.51 -21.33
N PHE A 80 1.72 -41.42 -20.60
CA PHE A 80 2.06 -40.08 -21.05
C PHE A 80 3.14 -39.58 -20.10
N MET A 81 4.36 -39.42 -20.61
CA MET A 81 5.36 -38.57 -19.99
C MET A 81 4.81 -37.14 -20.09
N MET A 82 3.99 -36.74 -19.12
CA MET A 82 3.71 -35.32 -18.92
C MET A 82 5.02 -34.73 -18.38
N GLU A 83 5.63 -33.81 -19.11
CA GLU A 83 6.63 -32.93 -18.52
C GLU A 83 5.96 -32.24 -17.33
N GLU A 84 6.35 -32.62 -16.12
CA GLU A 84 5.97 -31.87 -14.93
C GLU A 84 6.57 -30.48 -15.10
N GLU A 85 5.72 -29.50 -15.40
CA GLU A 85 6.13 -28.09 -15.40
C GLU A 85 6.71 -27.79 -14.02
N GLN A 86 8.02 -27.49 -13.98
CA GLN A 86 8.66 -27.19 -12.71
C GLN A 86 8.00 -25.97 -12.09
N PRO A 87 7.70 -26.00 -10.77
CA PRO A 87 7.08 -24.87 -10.11
C PRO A 87 7.97 -23.64 -10.24
N ILE A 88 7.37 -22.50 -10.56
CA ILE A 88 8.09 -21.22 -10.60
C ILE A 88 8.49 -20.86 -9.16
N GLU A 89 9.79 -20.88 -8.89
CA GLU A 89 10.31 -20.47 -7.59
C GLU A 89 10.30 -18.94 -7.46
N PHE A 90 9.52 -18.42 -6.51
CA PHE A 90 9.57 -17.01 -6.11
C PHE A 90 10.21 -16.85 -4.74
N LYS A 91 11.29 -16.06 -4.67
CA LYS A 91 12.04 -15.76 -3.45
C LYS A 91 12.25 -14.25 -3.30
N ALA A 92 11.59 -13.66 -2.31
CA ALA A 92 11.72 -12.25 -1.96
C ALA A 92 12.82 -12.04 -0.90
N ASP A 93 14.06 -12.41 -1.22
CA ASP A 93 15.24 -12.32 -0.33
C ASP A 93 16.11 -11.06 -0.57
N ARG A 94 15.57 -10.08 -1.30
CA ARG A 94 16.18 -8.79 -1.61
C ARG A 94 15.10 -7.70 -1.62
N PRO A 95 15.46 -6.39 -1.65
CA PRO A 95 14.46 -5.33 -1.62
C PRO A 95 13.37 -5.48 -2.67
N PHE A 96 12.12 -5.33 -2.26
CA PHE A 96 10.95 -5.48 -3.12
C PHE A 96 9.91 -4.38 -2.87
N LEU A 97 9.08 -4.13 -3.87
CA LEU A 97 7.88 -3.32 -3.75
C LEU A 97 6.71 -4.21 -3.42
N PHE A 98 5.77 -3.71 -2.62
CA PHE A 98 4.51 -4.38 -2.34
C PHE A 98 3.34 -3.42 -2.51
N PHE A 99 2.18 -3.99 -2.84
CA PHE A 99 0.92 -3.29 -2.97
C PHE A 99 -0.17 -4.12 -2.30
N ILE A 100 -0.98 -3.48 -1.46
CA ILE A 100 -2.25 -4.04 -0.97
C ILE A 100 -3.34 -3.34 -1.75
N ARG A 101 -4.11 -4.12 -2.50
CA ARG A 101 -5.14 -3.59 -3.41
C ARG A 101 -6.48 -4.23 -3.14
N GLU A 102 -7.53 -3.43 -3.31
CA GLU A 102 -8.88 -3.93 -3.56
C GLU A 102 -8.94 -4.39 -5.02
N SER A 103 -9.46 -5.59 -5.27
CA SER A 103 -9.34 -6.26 -6.57
C SER A 103 -10.41 -5.89 -7.59
N ARG A 104 -11.59 -5.43 -7.17
CA ARG A 104 -12.71 -5.12 -8.07
C ARG A 104 -12.47 -3.83 -8.84
N GLU A 105 -12.09 -2.77 -8.11
CA GLU A 105 -11.89 -1.41 -8.64
C GLU A 105 -10.40 -1.07 -8.82
N ASN A 106 -9.50 -2.00 -8.50
CA ASN A 106 -8.05 -1.81 -8.57
C ASN A 106 -7.52 -0.66 -7.71
N ILE A 107 -8.16 -0.42 -6.56
CA ILE A 107 -7.77 0.65 -5.64
C ILE A 107 -6.57 0.21 -4.83
N VAL A 108 -5.49 1.00 -4.88
CA VAL A 108 -4.31 0.81 -4.03
C VAL A 108 -4.61 1.32 -2.63
N LEU A 109 -4.69 0.41 -1.66
CA LEU A 109 -4.91 0.73 -0.25
C LEU A 109 -3.59 1.05 0.44
N PHE A 110 -2.54 0.29 0.12
CA PHE A 110 -1.19 0.52 0.61
C PHE A 110 -0.17 0.22 -0.48
N ASN A 111 0.93 0.96 -0.49
CA ASN A 111 2.12 0.65 -1.26
C ASN A 111 3.36 0.91 -0.40
N GLY A 112 4.43 0.19 -0.69
CA GLY A 112 5.68 0.41 0.01
C GLY A 112 6.84 -0.36 -0.58
N LYS A 113 8.02 -0.07 -0.02
CA LYS A 113 9.27 -0.73 -0.35
C LYS A 113 9.81 -1.40 0.90
N PHE A 114 9.95 -2.72 0.86
CA PHE A 114 10.63 -3.47 1.91
C PHE A 114 12.13 -3.53 1.61
N VAL A 115 12.96 -3.24 2.61
CA VAL A 115 14.44 -3.32 2.56
C VAL A 115 14.90 -4.00 3.85
N SER A 116 15.78 -5.01 3.74
CA SER A 116 16.34 -5.75 4.87
C SER A 116 17.86 -5.54 4.99
N PRO A 117 18.44 -5.41 6.22
CA PRO A 117 17.73 -5.32 7.50
C PRO A 117 17.02 -3.96 7.61
N PRO A 118 15.93 -3.86 8.39
CA PRO A 118 15.15 -2.63 8.49
C PRO A 118 16.08 -1.49 8.94
N THR A 119 16.18 -0.45 8.13
CA THR A 119 16.91 0.76 8.49
C THR A 119 16.26 1.32 9.74
N ALA A 120 16.97 1.30 10.87
CA ALA A 120 16.54 1.97 12.09
C ALA A 120 16.23 3.43 11.77
N SER A 121 14.99 3.86 12.04
CA SER A 121 14.54 5.25 11.96
C SER A 121 13.99 5.65 13.31
#